data_AF-A0A1F3CUB9-F1
#
_entry.id   AF-A0A1F3CUB9-F1
#
_cell.length_a   1.000
_cell.length_b   1.000
_cell.length_c   1.000
_cell.angle_alpha   90.00
_cell.angle_beta   90.00
_cell.angle_gamma   90.00
#
_symmetry.space_group_name_H-M   'P 1'
#
loop_
_entity.id
_entity.type
_entity.pdbx_description
1 polymer ?
#
loop_
_entity_poly.entity_id
_entity_poly.type
_entity_poly.pdbx_seq_one_letter_code
_entity_poly.pdbx_strand_id
1 'polypeptide(L)'
;MNKLLNIKELETENKKLKNEIEKLRFYVSLPSYEKRAIFEVYTRFASNSLSPITLTDDSEKVLYANPAFCKLLDYKPEEIISKNLRQFTNRVEFSNYQMNTYLRKKGIAGLYNSILIKRNNDEIHVQLSASPVFNDSGKLICIMTICTDLSLFYNKEIVKSHNIRKVF
;
A
#
# COMPACT_ATOMS: atom_id res chain seq x y z
N MET A 1 -14.82 -30.48 -10.89
CA MET A 1 -15.93 -30.62 -9.94
C MET A 1 -16.50 -29.23 -9.69
N ASN A 2 -17.49 -28.81 -10.49
CA ASN A 2 -18.08 -27.47 -10.41
C ASN A 2 -18.90 -27.36 -9.12
N LYS A 3 -18.48 -26.49 -8.20
CA LYS A 3 -19.34 -26.03 -7.11
C LYS A 3 -20.44 -25.19 -7.77
N LEU A 4 -21.67 -25.72 -7.86
CA LEU A 4 -22.83 -24.88 -8.19
C LEU A 4 -22.92 -23.83 -7.08
N LEU A 5 -22.77 -22.54 -7.42
CA LEU A 5 -23.08 -21.46 -6.49
C LEU A 5 -24.57 -21.55 -6.10
N ASN A 6 -24.86 -21.31 -4.82
CA ASN A 6 -26.22 -21.21 -4.34
C ASN A 6 -26.90 -19.97 -4.97
N ILE A 7 -28.19 -20.05 -5.30
CA ILE A 7 -28.99 -18.93 -5.85
C ILE A 7 -28.78 -17.64 -5.04
N LYS A 8 -28.70 -17.72 -3.71
CA LYS A 8 -28.43 -16.54 -2.84
C LYS A 8 -27.06 -15.89 -3.09
N GLU A 9 -26.04 -16.70 -3.38
CA GLU A 9 -24.70 -16.20 -3.69
C GLU A 9 -24.71 -15.48 -5.05
N LEU A 10 -25.40 -16.06 -6.04
CA LEU A 10 -25.57 -15.46 -7.37
C LEU A 10 -26.37 -14.15 -7.33
N GLU A 11 -27.41 -14.05 -6.51
CA GLU A 11 -28.17 -12.81 -6.32
C GLU A 11 -27.32 -11.71 -5.67
N THR A 12 -26.51 -12.09 -4.68
CA THR A 12 -25.59 -11.16 -3.99
C THR A 12 -24.54 -10.63 -4.96
N GLU A 13 -23.95 -11.51 -5.77
CA GLU A 13 -22.95 -11.15 -6.77
C GLU A 13 -23.55 -10.29 -7.89
N ASN A 14 -24.75 -10.62 -8.37
CA ASN A 14 -25.48 -9.77 -9.32
C ASN A 14 -25.75 -8.36 -8.78
N LYS A 15 -26.13 -8.24 -7.50
CA LYS A 15 -26.34 -6.93 -6.87
C LYS A 15 -25.04 -6.12 -6.81
N LYS A 16 -23.91 -6.76 -6.45
CA LYS A 16 -22.59 -6.12 -6.48
C LYS A 16 -22.22 -5.64 -7.88
N LEU A 17 -22.40 -6.48 -8.89
CA LEU A 17 -22.11 -6.16 -10.29
C LEU A 17 -22.97 -4.99 -10.78
N LYS A 18 -24.27 -4.96 -10.48
CA LYS A 18 -25.15 -3.83 -10.84
C LYS A 18 -24.66 -2.51 -10.24
N ASN A 19 -24.31 -2.51 -8.96
CA ASN A 19 -23.78 -1.31 -8.29
C ASN A 19 -22.47 -0.83 -8.93
N GLU A 20 -21.58 -1.77 -9.30
CA GLU A 20 -20.32 -1.43 -9.95
C GLU A 20 -20.54 -0.85 -11.35
N ILE A 21 -21.48 -1.41 -12.12
CA ILE A 21 -21.89 -0.89 -13.43
C ILE A 21 -22.44 0.54 -13.31
N GLU A 22 -23.28 0.82 -12.31
CA GLU A 22 -23.82 2.17 -12.10
C GLU A 22 -22.71 3.17 -11.74
N LYS A 23 -21.78 2.80 -10.87
CA LYS A 23 -20.59 3.61 -10.59
C LYS A 23 -19.79 3.89 -11.85
N LEU A 24 -19.48 2.87 -12.64
CA LEU A 24 -18.69 3.02 -13.87
C LEU A 24 -19.40 3.92 -14.89
N ARG A 25 -20.72 3.74 -15.08
CA ARG A 25 -21.54 4.61 -15.94
C ARG A 25 -21.47 6.06 -15.50
N PHE A 26 -21.61 6.31 -14.20
CA PHE A 26 -21.45 7.65 -13.63
C PHE A 26 -20.08 8.23 -13.98
N TYR A 27 -18.98 7.53 -13.64
CA TYR A 27 -17.62 8.00 -13.91
C TYR A 27 -17.34 8.26 -15.39
N VAL A 28 -17.79 7.38 -16.29
CA VAL A 28 -17.61 7.56 -17.73
C VAL A 28 -18.39 8.77 -18.25
N SER A 29 -19.60 9.00 -17.71
CA SER A 29 -20.46 10.14 -18.08
C SER A 29 -19.93 11.49 -17.61
N LEU A 30 -18.99 11.52 -16.65
CA LEU A 30 -18.42 12.77 -16.16
C LEU A 30 -17.71 13.53 -17.30
N PRO A 31 -17.99 14.83 -17.45
CA PRO A 31 -17.21 15.71 -18.31
C PRO A 31 -15.73 15.74 -17.91
N SER A 32 -14.86 16.12 -18.85
CA SER A 32 -13.40 16.15 -18.63
C SER A 32 -12.97 17.04 -17.45
N TYR A 33 -13.70 18.12 -17.17
CA TYR A 33 -13.38 19.02 -16.04
C TYR A 33 -13.69 18.36 -14.69
N GLU A 34 -14.77 17.58 -14.58
CA GLU A 34 -15.12 16.83 -13.37
C GLU A 34 -14.12 15.70 -13.11
N LYS A 35 -13.73 14.96 -14.15
CA LYS A 35 -12.66 13.95 -14.04
C LYS A 35 -11.35 14.58 -13.55
N ARG A 36 -11.00 15.76 -14.06
CA ARG A 36 -9.81 16.53 -13.62
C ARG A 36 -9.93 16.96 -12.17
N ALA A 37 -11.09 17.47 -11.76
CA ALA A 37 -11.34 17.89 -10.38
C ALA A 37 -11.22 16.69 -9.41
N ILE A 38 -11.80 15.54 -9.75
CA ILE A 38 -11.70 14.32 -8.94
C ILE A 38 -10.24 13.87 -8.83
N PHE A 39 -9.49 13.86 -9.93
CA PHE A 39 -8.06 13.52 -9.91
C PHE A 39 -7.26 14.48 -9.03
N GLU A 40 -7.53 15.78 -9.09
CA GLU A 40 -6.89 16.79 -8.24
C GLU A 40 -7.22 16.58 -6.76
N VAL A 41 -8.49 16.28 -6.46
CA VAL A 41 -8.94 15.93 -5.11
C VAL A 41 -8.15 14.72 -4.58
N TYR A 42 -8.08 13.63 -5.33
CA TYR A 42 -7.32 12.44 -4.91
C TYR A 42 -5.83 12.70 -4.76
N THR A 43 -5.24 13.52 -5.64
CA THR A 43 -3.84 13.92 -5.55
C THR A 43 -3.59 14.71 -4.26
N ARG A 44 -4.47 15.67 -3.92
CA ARG A 44 -4.39 16.43 -2.66
C ARG A 44 -4.57 15.55 -1.43
N PHE A 45 -5.50 14.59 -1.48
CA PHE A 45 -5.66 13.61 -0.40
C PHE A 45 -4.37 12.80 -0.18
N ALA A 46 -3.77 12.28 -1.25
CA ALA A 46 -2.54 11.51 -1.15
C ALA A 46 -1.34 12.36 -0.71
N SER A 47 -1.20 13.59 -1.23
CA SER A 47 -0.08 14.48 -0.94
C SER A 47 -0.14 15.06 0.47
N ASN A 48 -1.34 15.36 0.98
CA ASN A 48 -1.54 15.97 2.29
C ASN A 48 -1.80 14.95 3.40
N SER A 49 -1.91 13.67 3.07
CA SER A 49 -2.03 12.59 4.06
C SER A 49 -0.81 12.56 4.97
N LEU A 50 -1.05 12.46 6.28
CA LEU A 50 0.01 12.24 7.27
C LEU A 50 0.52 10.81 7.26
N SER A 51 -0.25 9.87 6.70
CA SER A 51 0.21 8.49 6.53
C SER A 51 1.18 8.40 5.35
N PRO A 52 2.35 7.78 5.54
CA PRO A 52 3.24 7.38 4.45
C PRO A 52 2.52 6.53 3.39
N ILE A 53 2.53 6.98 2.14
CA ILE A 53 1.91 6.29 1.00
C ILE A 53 2.96 6.17 -0.12
N THR A 54 3.06 4.96 -0.69
CA THR A 54 3.89 4.68 -1.87
C THR A 54 3.11 3.87 -2.90
N LEU A 55 3.42 4.08 -4.18
CA LEU A 55 2.98 3.23 -5.28
C LEU A 55 4.21 2.57 -5.90
N THR A 56 4.17 1.25 -6.08
CA THR A 56 5.23 0.51 -6.77
C THR A 56 4.69 -0.23 -7.99
N ASP A 57 5.56 -0.47 -8.98
CA ASP A 57 5.29 -1.47 -10.01
C ASP A 57 5.55 -2.89 -9.49
N ASP A 58 5.34 -3.87 -10.36
CA ASP A 58 5.48 -5.28 -10.04
C ASP A 58 6.94 -5.78 -9.93
N SER A 59 7.91 -4.87 -10.12
CA SER A 59 9.33 -5.07 -9.91
C SER A 59 9.84 -4.38 -8.65
N GLU A 60 8.95 -3.81 -7.83
CA GLU A 60 9.25 -2.98 -6.65
C GLU A 60 9.90 -1.64 -6.98
N LYS A 61 9.73 -1.12 -8.20
CA LYS A 61 10.17 0.24 -8.54
C LYS A 61 9.12 1.23 -8.04
N VAL A 62 9.56 2.25 -7.32
CA VAL A 62 8.69 3.30 -6.80
C VAL A 62 8.23 4.20 -7.95
N LEU A 63 6.92 4.23 -8.17
CA LEU A 63 6.25 5.09 -9.14
C LEU A 63 5.85 6.42 -8.50
N TYR A 64 5.52 6.40 -7.22
CA TYR A 64 5.12 7.57 -6.44
C TYR A 64 5.43 7.35 -4.96
N ALA A 65 5.83 8.41 -4.27
CA ALA A 65 5.92 8.45 -2.81
C ALA A 65 5.39 9.81 -2.34
N ASN A 66 4.47 9.81 -1.38
CA ASN A 66 3.97 11.07 -0.83
C ASN A 66 4.99 11.72 0.13
N PRO A 67 4.81 13.01 0.50
CA PRO A 67 5.72 13.70 1.41
C PRO A 67 5.91 12.98 2.75
N ALA A 68 4.85 12.35 3.29
CA ALA A 68 4.95 11.60 4.54
C ALA A 68 5.88 10.38 4.44
N PHE A 69 5.85 9.64 3.32
CA PHE A 69 6.76 8.52 3.08
C PHE A 69 8.20 8.98 2.90
N CYS A 70 8.40 10.08 2.17
CA CYS A 70 9.72 10.69 2.00
C CYS A 70 10.32 11.10 3.36
N LYS A 71 9.49 11.72 4.21
CA LYS A 71 9.85 12.11 5.58
C LYS A 71 10.13 10.90 6.48
N LEU A 72 9.37 9.81 6.34
CA LEU A 72 9.58 8.58 7.12
C LEU A 72 11.00 8.03 6.95
N LEU A 73 11.54 8.12 5.73
CA LEU A 73 12.86 7.59 5.36
C LEU A 73 13.99 8.63 5.36
N ASP A 74 13.68 9.91 5.58
CA ASP A 74 14.62 11.04 5.45
C ASP A 74 15.24 11.18 4.04
N TYR A 75 14.41 11.02 3.00
CA TYR A 75 14.79 11.26 1.61
C TYR A 75 13.92 12.33 0.97
N LYS A 76 14.42 12.96 -0.09
CA LYS A 76 13.59 13.80 -0.96
C LYS A 76 12.83 12.95 -1.99
N PRO A 77 11.69 13.43 -2.52
CA PRO A 77 10.91 12.70 -3.52
C PRO A 77 11.73 12.28 -4.74
N GLU A 78 12.62 13.14 -5.23
CA GLU A 78 13.42 12.89 -6.44
C GLU A 78 14.46 11.77 -6.24
N GLU A 79 14.79 11.48 -4.98
CA GLU A 79 15.76 10.46 -4.61
C GLU A 79 15.10 9.09 -4.43
N ILE A 80 13.78 9.05 -4.22
CA ILE A 80 12.99 7.83 -4.05
C ILE A 80 12.33 7.40 -5.36
N ILE A 81 11.75 8.34 -6.11
CA ILE A 81 11.00 8.02 -7.32
C ILE A 81 11.92 7.31 -8.33
N SER A 82 11.40 6.30 -9.00
CA SER A 82 12.12 5.41 -9.91
C SER A 82 13.22 4.54 -9.29
N LYS A 83 13.49 4.64 -7.99
CA LYS A 83 14.34 3.68 -7.29
C LYS A 83 13.59 2.40 -6.99
N ASN A 84 14.34 1.33 -6.75
CA ASN A 84 13.79 0.05 -6.35
C ASN A 84 13.78 -0.05 -4.82
N LEU A 85 12.72 -0.63 -4.23
CA LEU A 85 12.60 -0.75 -2.78
C LEU A 85 13.77 -1.47 -2.11
N ARG A 86 14.52 -2.31 -2.83
CA ARG A 86 15.76 -2.94 -2.31
C ARG A 86 16.80 -1.96 -1.77
N GLN A 87 16.72 -0.67 -2.13
CA GLN A 87 17.61 0.38 -1.63
C GLN A 87 17.19 0.92 -0.26
N PHE A 88 15.94 0.69 0.14
CA PHE A 88 15.33 1.22 1.36
C PHE A 88 14.92 0.10 2.32
N THR A 89 15.46 -1.11 2.14
CA THR A 89 15.18 -2.26 2.99
C THR A 89 16.34 -3.26 2.92
N ASN A 90 16.33 -4.26 3.80
CA ASN A 90 17.32 -5.34 3.77
C ASN A 90 16.91 -6.46 2.79
N ARG A 91 17.84 -7.40 2.53
CA ARG A 91 17.62 -8.47 1.54
C ARG A 91 16.48 -9.43 1.93
N VAL A 92 16.27 -9.68 3.21
CA VAL A 92 15.23 -10.58 3.71
C VAL A 92 13.86 -9.95 3.44
N GLU A 93 13.69 -8.71 3.85
CA GLU A 93 12.46 -7.95 3.62
C GLU A 93 12.17 -7.74 2.13
N PHE A 94 13.19 -7.45 1.32
CA PHE A 94 13.01 -7.36 -0.13
C PHE A 94 12.48 -8.67 -0.74
N SER A 95 12.97 -9.82 -0.25
CA SER A 95 12.48 -11.13 -0.69
C SER A 95 11.01 -11.34 -0.28
N ASN A 96 10.63 -10.87 0.91
CA ASN A 96 9.24 -10.87 1.37
C ASN A 96 8.34 -9.98 0.50
N TYR A 97 8.83 -8.83 0.03
CA TYR A 97 8.09 -7.97 -0.90
C TYR A 97 7.82 -8.69 -2.21
N GLN A 98 8.82 -9.36 -2.79
CA GLN A 98 8.64 -10.13 -4.02
C GLN A 98 7.59 -11.25 -3.87
N MET A 99 7.60 -11.96 -2.73
CA MET A 99 6.59 -12.96 -2.42
C MET A 99 5.20 -12.33 -2.27
N ASN A 100 5.08 -11.20 -1.58
CA ASN A 100 3.82 -10.48 -1.44
C ASN A 100 3.32 -9.97 -2.80
N THR A 101 4.20 -9.46 -3.66
CA THR A 101 3.87 -9.00 -5.02
C THR A 101 3.30 -10.12 -5.88
N TYR A 102 3.79 -11.35 -5.71
CA TYR A 102 3.14 -12.51 -6.34
C TYR A 102 1.68 -12.68 -5.89
N LEU A 103 1.36 -12.46 -4.61
CA LEU A 103 -0.01 -12.46 -4.11
C LEU A 103 -0.82 -11.26 -4.63
N ARG A 104 -0.19 -10.08 -4.73
CA ARG A 104 -0.82 -8.87 -5.28
C ARG A 104 -1.18 -9.03 -6.75
N LYS A 105 -0.34 -9.71 -7.55
CA LYS A 105 -0.67 -10.10 -8.94
C LYS A 105 -1.92 -10.97 -9.05
N LYS A 106 -2.32 -11.67 -7.97
CA LYS A 106 -3.54 -12.48 -7.88
C LYS A 106 -4.74 -11.74 -7.29
N GLY A 107 -4.64 -10.42 -7.10
CA GLY A 107 -5.72 -9.59 -6.57
C GLY A 107 -5.94 -9.71 -5.06
N ILE A 108 -5.10 -10.47 -4.36
CA ILE A 108 -5.14 -10.54 -2.90
C ILE A 108 -4.58 -9.19 -2.40
N ALA A 109 -5.08 -8.65 -1.28
CA ALA A 109 -4.46 -7.54 -0.53
C ALA A 109 -3.83 -8.08 0.78
N GLY A 110 -3.05 -7.30 1.51
CA GLY A 110 -2.54 -7.80 2.79
C GLY A 110 -1.82 -6.80 3.67
N LEU A 111 -1.71 -7.18 4.93
CA LEU A 111 -1.14 -6.41 6.02
C LEU A 111 -0.01 -7.23 6.66
N TYR A 112 1.20 -6.68 6.72
CA TYR A 112 2.36 -7.37 7.28
C TYR A 112 3.37 -6.39 7.85
N ASN A 113 4.18 -6.84 8.80
CA ASN A 113 5.26 -6.04 9.36
C ASN A 113 6.51 -6.15 8.48
N SER A 114 7.32 -5.10 8.47
CA SER A 114 8.57 -5.04 7.72
C SER A 114 9.54 -4.05 8.36
N ILE A 115 10.74 -3.96 7.82
CA ILE A 115 11.78 -3.03 8.21
C ILE A 115 12.18 -2.21 6.98
N LEU A 116 12.13 -0.89 7.10
CA LEU A 116 12.71 0.02 6.12
C LEU A 116 14.02 0.61 6.66
N ILE A 117 14.87 1.08 5.75
CA ILE A 117 16.17 1.68 6.06
C ILE A 117 16.11 3.16 5.67
N LYS A 118 16.38 4.03 6.65
CA LYS A 118 16.44 5.49 6.46
C LYS A 118 17.76 5.90 5.78
N ARG A 119 17.85 7.16 5.36
CA ARG A 119 19.08 7.74 4.77
C ARG A 119 20.33 7.55 5.63
N ASN A 120 20.18 7.67 6.94
CA ASN A 120 21.28 7.54 7.89
C ASN A 120 21.62 6.07 8.25
N ASN A 121 21.03 5.10 7.55
CA ASN A 121 21.11 3.66 7.80
C ASN A 121 20.39 3.16 9.06
N ASP A 122 19.60 3.99 9.73
CA ASP A 122 18.75 3.51 10.82
C ASP A 122 17.60 2.66 10.28
N GLU A 123 17.29 1.59 11.00
CA GLU A 123 16.11 0.77 10.74
C GLU A 123 14.85 1.38 11.34
N ILE A 124 13.75 1.29 10.61
CA ILE A 124 12.41 1.64 11.09
C ILE A 124 11.46 0.48 10.87
N HIS A 125 10.87 0.01 11.98
CA HIS A 125 9.84 -1.01 11.93
C HIS A 125 8.53 -0.39 11.46
N VAL A 126 7.93 -1.00 10.45
CA VAL A 126 6.69 -0.53 9.85
C VAL A 126 5.70 -1.67 9.69
N GLN A 127 4.42 -1.32 9.66
CA GLN A 127 3.37 -2.19 9.13
C GLN A 127 2.95 -1.68 7.76
N LEU A 128 2.93 -2.57 6.78
CA LEU A 128 2.60 -2.29 5.40
C LEU A 128 1.21 -2.84 5.08
N SER A 129 0.30 -1.95 4.68
CA SER A 129 -1.00 -2.32 4.09
C SER A 129 -0.90 -2.15 2.58
N ALA A 130 -0.77 -3.26 1.86
CA ALA A 130 -0.50 -3.29 0.42
C ALA A 130 -1.69 -3.85 -0.36
N SER A 131 -2.20 -3.06 -1.30
CA SER A 131 -3.35 -3.39 -2.15
C SER A 131 -3.01 -3.24 -3.64
N PRO A 132 -3.33 -4.24 -4.48
CA PRO A 132 -3.10 -4.15 -5.92
C PRO A 132 -4.13 -3.23 -6.59
N VAL A 133 -3.69 -2.52 -7.62
CA VAL A 133 -4.55 -1.71 -8.51
C VAL A 133 -4.44 -2.28 -9.91
N PHE A 134 -5.56 -2.66 -10.51
CA PHE A 134 -5.62 -3.22 -11.86
C PHE A 134 -6.30 -2.24 -12.81
N ASN A 135 -6.01 -2.37 -14.09
CA ASN A 135 -6.83 -1.77 -15.15
C ASN A 135 -8.00 -2.69 -15.53
N ASP A 136 -8.83 -2.22 -16.46
CA ASP A 136 -10.01 -2.92 -16.95
C ASP A 136 -9.69 -4.26 -17.65
N SER A 137 -8.45 -4.46 -18.11
CA SER A 137 -7.99 -5.71 -18.70
C SER A 137 -7.43 -6.70 -17.68
N GLY A 138 -7.53 -6.41 -16.37
CA GLY A 138 -6.97 -7.25 -15.29
C GLY A 138 -5.43 -7.21 -15.19
N LYS A 139 -4.76 -6.27 -15.86
CA LYS A 139 -3.32 -6.05 -15.72
C LYS A 139 -3.05 -5.21 -14.49
N LEU A 140 -2.11 -5.66 -13.65
CA LEU A 140 -1.63 -4.91 -12.50
C LEU A 140 -0.96 -3.61 -12.98
N ILE A 141 -1.49 -2.47 -12.53
CA ILE A 141 -0.94 -1.14 -12.80
C ILE A 141 0.09 -0.77 -11.75
N CYS A 142 -0.25 -0.94 -10.48
CA CYS A 142 0.64 -0.69 -9.37
C CYS A 142 0.17 -1.41 -8.10
N ILE A 143 1.02 -1.40 -7.08
CA ILE A 143 0.69 -1.79 -5.71
C ILE A 143 0.69 -0.51 -4.89
N MET A 144 -0.46 -0.18 -4.31
CA MET A 144 -0.57 0.92 -3.36
C MET A 144 -0.26 0.40 -1.96
N THR A 145 0.70 1.04 -1.30
CA THR A 145 1.10 0.67 0.06
C THR A 145 0.98 1.87 0.99
N ILE A 146 0.26 1.67 2.10
CA ILE A 146 0.25 2.60 3.24
C ILE A 146 1.17 2.02 4.31
N CYS A 147 2.09 2.83 4.83
CA CYS A 147 3.03 2.41 5.87
C CYS A 147 2.66 3.05 7.20
N THR A 148 2.62 2.26 8.27
CA THR A 148 2.43 2.72 9.64
C THR A 148 3.73 2.54 10.40
N ASP A 149 4.28 3.63 10.94
CA ASP A 149 5.45 3.58 11.82
C ASP A 149 5.10 2.86 13.14
N LEU A 150 5.88 1.83 13.48
CA LEU A 150 5.70 1.04 14.70
C LEU A 150 6.66 1.44 15.83
N SER A 151 7.50 2.46 15.66
CA SER A 151 8.53 2.88 16.64
C SER A 151 7.97 3.09 18.05
N LEU A 152 6.78 3.68 18.18
CA LEU A 152 6.12 3.89 19.48
C LEU A 152 5.68 2.59 20.17
N PHE A 153 5.42 1.52 19.42
CA PHE A 153 5.06 0.22 19.99
C PHE A 153 6.28 -0.51 20.54
N TYR A 154 7.39 -0.53 19.78
CA TYR A 154 8.63 -1.16 20.21
C TYR A 154 9.25 -0.47 21.43
N ASN A 155 9.25 0.87 21.49
CA ASN A 155 9.75 1.60 22.65
C ASN A 155 8.97 1.28 23.94
N LYS A 156 7.66 1.03 23.83
CA LYS A 156 6.83 0.64 25.00
C LYS A 156 7.15 -0.77 25.49
N GLU A 157 7.46 -1.71 24.61
CA GLU A 157 7.84 -3.08 25.01
C GLU A 157 9.25 -3.15 25.61
N ILE A 158 10.18 -2.35 25.08
CA ILE A 158 11.55 -2.24 25.62
C ILE A 158 11.53 -1.63 27.03
N VAL A 159 10.72 -0.58 27.27
CA VAL A 159 10.58 0.02 28.61
C VAL A 159 9.94 -0.97 29.60
N LYS A 160 8.93 -1.74 29.17
CA LYS A 160 8.31 -2.78 30.02
C LYS A 160 9.30 -3.89 30.37
N SER A 161 10.10 -4.38 29.42
CA SER A 161 11.08 -5.43 29.68
C SER A 161 12.27 -4.97 30.54
N HIS A 162 12.70 -3.71 30.41
CA HIS A 162 13.72 -3.13 31.30
C HIS A 162 13.24 -2.94 32.74
N ASN A 163 11.96 -2.63 32.96
CA ASN A 163 11.40 -2.52 34.31
C ASN A 163 11.24 -3.88 35.00
N ILE A 164 11.09 -4.98 34.25
CA ILE A 164 11.03 -6.33 34.83
C ILE A 164 12.41 -6.81 35.29
N ARG A 165 13.50 -6.42 34.60
CA ARG A 165 14.88 -6.78 34.96
C ARG A 165 15.46 -6.03 36.15
N LYS A 166 14.82 -4.96 36.63
CA LYS A 166 15.24 -4.21 37.83
C LYS A 166 14.52 -4.63 39.12
N VAL A 167 13.65 -5.63 39.04
CA VAL A 167 12.84 -6.13 40.18
C VAL A 167 13.33 -7.50 40.67
N PHE A 168 14.47 -7.98 40.17
CA PHE A 168 15.18 -9.16 40.66
C PHE A 168 16.63 -8.82 40.98
#